data_AF-A0A7K2NZP7-F1
#
_entry.id   AF-A0A7K2NZP7-F1
#
_cell.length_a   1.000
_cell.length_b   1.000
_cell.length_c   1.000
_cell.angle_alpha   90.00
_cell.angle_beta   90.00
_cell.angle_gamma   90.00
#
_symmetry.space_group_name_H-M   'P 1'
#
loop_
_entity.id
_entity.type
_entity.pdbx_description
1 polymer ?
#
loop_
_entity_poly.entity_id
_entity_poly.type
_entity_poly.pdbx_seq_one_letter_code
_entity_poly.pdbx_strand_id
1 'polypeptide(L)'
;MIGRDRAGRLWSSPGSGYPGRIIGTGGWNTMGYFVGVGDFNGSDAPDLLTVTNDSYRDDGSSYGAGWQLTYPGRGDGRLAAAWRVQDGWWGFTAFC
;
A
#
# COMPACT_ATOMS: atom_id res chain seq x y z
N MET A 1 -1.55 -8.65 -9.80
CA MET A 1 -1.37 -9.18 -8.43
C MET A 1 -0.31 -8.35 -7.71
N ILE A 2 -0.47 -8.15 -6.39
CA ILE A 2 0.56 -7.54 -5.53
C ILE A 2 0.98 -8.53 -4.46
N GLY A 3 2.23 -8.42 -4.00
CA GLY A 3 2.77 -9.26 -2.94
C GLY A 3 4.00 -8.62 -2.31
N ARG A 4 4.42 -9.14 -1.18
CA ARG A 4 5.59 -8.64 -0.43
C ARG A 4 6.55 -9.77 -0.12
N ASP A 5 7.83 -9.45 0.00
CA ASP A 5 8.86 -10.42 0.36
C ASP A 5 9.34 -10.28 1.81
N ARG A 6 10.18 -11.22 2.26
CA ARG A 6 10.71 -11.24 3.63
C ARG A 6 11.59 -10.03 3.96
N ALA A 7 12.16 -9.38 2.95
CA ALA A 7 12.93 -8.15 3.12
C ALA A 7 12.03 -6.90 3.26
N GLY A 8 10.70 -7.06 3.15
CA GLY A 8 9.74 -5.97 3.28
C GLY A 8 9.62 -5.13 2.00
N ARG A 9 10.00 -5.67 0.84
CA ARG A 9 9.78 -5.04 -0.45
C ARG A 9 8.40 -5.39 -0.99
N LEU A 10 7.76 -4.45 -1.66
CA LEU A 10 6.50 -4.65 -2.37
C LEU A 10 6.76 -4.91 -3.85
N TRP A 11 6.06 -5.92 -4.36
CA TRP A 11 6.13 -6.39 -5.73
C TRP A 11 4.75 -6.29 -6.38
N SER A 12 4.71 -5.84 -7.63
CA SER A 12 3.52 -5.96 -8.50
C SER A 12 3.82 -6.89 -9.66
N SER A 13 2.82 -7.67 -10.08
CA SER A 13 2.89 -8.53 -11.26
C SER A 13 1.64 -8.32 -12.12
N PRO A 14 1.79 -8.18 -13.46
CA PRO A 14 0.67 -8.08 -14.40
C PRO A 14 -0.22 -9.34 -14.44
N GLY A 15 0.24 -10.48 -13.92
CA GLY A 15 -0.49 -11.75 -14.01
C GLY A 15 0.47 -12.95 -14.09
N SER A 16 -0.08 -14.15 -14.11
CA SER A 16 0.69 -15.39 -14.22
C SER A 16 1.51 -15.43 -15.51
N GLY A 17 2.84 -15.41 -15.37
CA GLY A 17 3.79 -15.48 -16.49
C GLY A 17 4.65 -14.23 -16.73
N TYR A 18 4.35 -13.11 -16.06
CA TYR A 18 5.15 -11.87 -16.19
C TYR A 18 6.09 -11.68 -14.99
N PRO A 19 7.34 -11.25 -15.21
CA PRO A 19 8.26 -10.94 -14.11
C PRO A 19 7.67 -9.83 -13.26
N GLY A 20 7.60 -10.06 -11.95
CA GLY A 20 7.16 -9.04 -11.00
C GLY A 20 8.15 -7.86 -10.96
N ARG A 21 7.64 -6.68 -10.65
CA ARG A 21 8.42 -5.45 -10.48
C ARG A 21 8.40 -5.01 -9.02
N ILE A 22 9.54 -4.57 -8.50
CA ILE A 22 9.59 -3.88 -7.21
C ILE A 22 8.94 -2.51 -7.34
N ILE A 23 7.87 -2.29 -6.59
CA ILE A 23 7.14 -1.01 -6.49
C ILE A 23 7.29 -0.35 -5.12
N GLY A 24 7.99 -0.99 -4.19
CA GLY A 24 8.40 -0.40 -2.92
C GLY A 24 9.56 -1.17 -2.28
N THR A 25 10.49 -0.44 -1.67
CA THR A 25 11.81 -0.96 -1.30
C THR A 25 11.96 -1.37 0.17
N GLY A 26 10.99 -1.06 1.03
CA GLY A 26 11.03 -1.41 2.45
C GLY A 26 9.76 -0.97 3.19
N GLY A 27 9.58 -1.46 4.42
CA GLY A 27 8.46 -1.09 5.30
C GLY A 27 7.14 -1.81 5.02
N TRP A 28 7.02 -2.56 3.92
CA TRP A 28 5.75 -3.18 3.50
C TRP A 28 5.31 -4.38 4.35
N ASN A 29 6.17 -4.85 5.25
CA ASN A 29 5.81 -5.85 6.25
C ASN A 29 5.00 -5.26 7.41
N THR A 30 5.01 -3.93 7.59
CA THR A 30 4.21 -3.25 8.61
C THR A 30 2.71 -3.23 8.25
N MET A 31 2.34 -3.39 6.98
CA MET A 31 0.95 -3.35 6.55
C MET A 31 0.22 -4.65 6.92
N GLY A 32 -0.96 -4.58 7.53
CA GLY A 32 -1.82 -5.73 7.76
C GLY A 32 -2.68 -6.09 6.56
N TYR A 33 -3.20 -5.06 5.89
CA TYR A 33 -4.19 -5.20 4.83
C TYR A 33 -3.74 -4.46 3.57
N PHE A 34 -4.11 -5.02 2.42
CA PHE A 34 -3.86 -4.46 1.10
C PHE A 34 -5.15 -4.56 0.30
N VAL A 35 -5.62 -3.42 -0.20
CA VAL A 35 -6.81 -3.35 -1.04
C VAL A 35 -6.44 -2.55 -2.28
N GLY A 36 -6.45 -3.24 -3.43
CA GLY A 36 -6.42 -2.54 -4.71
C GLY A 36 -7.76 -1.85 -4.89
N VAL A 37 -7.75 -0.52 -4.93
CA VAL A 37 -8.92 0.27 -5.25
C VAL A 37 -8.80 0.75 -6.69
N GLY A 38 -9.90 1.19 -7.30
CA GLY A 38 -9.86 1.78 -8.64
C GLY A 38 -8.99 3.04 -8.68
N ASP A 39 -9.06 3.77 -9.79
CA ASP A 39 -8.42 5.08 -9.90
C ASP A 39 -9.29 6.14 -9.22
N PHE A 40 -9.02 6.43 -7.94
CA PHE A 40 -9.80 7.43 -7.19
C PHE A 40 -9.19 8.83 -7.32
N ASN A 41 -7.96 8.95 -7.78
CA ASN A 41 -7.24 10.22 -7.91
C ASN A 41 -7.10 10.75 -9.34
N GLY A 42 -7.59 10.00 -10.34
CA GLY A 42 -7.57 10.39 -11.76
C GLY A 42 -6.21 10.20 -12.43
N SER A 43 -5.41 9.22 -11.97
CA SER A 43 -4.08 8.91 -12.50
C SER A 43 -4.08 7.90 -13.65
N ASP A 44 -5.26 7.47 -14.12
CA ASP A 44 -5.47 6.36 -15.06
C ASP A 44 -4.83 5.05 -14.58
N ALA A 45 -4.57 4.92 -13.27
CA ALA A 45 -3.95 3.76 -12.65
C ALA A 45 -4.65 3.37 -11.35
N PRO A 46 -4.76 2.06 -11.05
CA PRO A 46 -5.33 1.61 -9.79
C PRO A 46 -4.50 2.09 -8.60
N ASP A 47 -5.18 2.59 -7.57
CA ASP A 47 -4.54 2.99 -6.33
C ASP A 47 -4.47 1.82 -5.33
N LEU A 48 -3.60 1.94 -4.33
CA LEU A 48 -3.43 0.91 -3.30
C LEU A 48 -3.73 1.50 -1.91
N LEU A 49 -4.74 0.96 -1.24
CA LEU A 49 -5.03 1.26 0.14
C LEU A 49 -4.42 0.20 1.05
N THR A 50 -3.80 0.63 2.14
CA THR A 50 -3.24 -0.27 3.15
C THR A 50 -3.60 0.20 4.55
N VAL A 51 -3.59 -0.74 5.50
CA VAL A 51 -3.73 -0.45 6.93
C VAL A 51 -2.54 -1.02 7.67
N THR A 52 -1.95 -0.27 8.61
CA THR A 52 -0.78 -0.73 9.38
C THR A 52 -1.17 -1.67 10.53
N ASN A 53 -0.36 -2.71 10.75
CA ASN A 53 -0.45 -3.64 11.89
C ASN A 53 0.59 -3.35 12.98
N ASP A 54 1.60 -2.55 12.67
CA ASP A 54 2.65 -2.14 13.60
C ASP A 54 2.95 -0.65 13.38
N SER A 55 3.82 -0.11 14.22
CA SER A 55 4.38 1.21 14.08
C SER A 55 5.19 1.37 12.80
N TYR A 56 5.11 2.55 12.20
CA TYR A 56 5.93 2.96 11.06
C TYR A 56 6.43 4.38 11.25
N ARG A 57 7.46 4.75 10.47
CA ARG A 57 7.97 6.11 10.41
C ARG A 57 7.70 6.72 9.06
N ASP A 58 7.22 7.95 9.09
CA ASP A 58 7.02 8.80 7.92
C ASP A 58 7.23 10.25 8.35
N ASP A 59 7.66 11.12 7.44
CA ASP A 59 8.02 12.54 7.66
C ASP A 59 8.91 12.91 8.86
N GLY A 60 9.55 11.92 9.49
CA GLY A 60 10.31 12.09 10.73
C GLY A 60 9.50 11.78 12.00
N SER A 61 8.19 11.61 11.88
CA SER A 61 7.29 11.19 12.95
C SER A 61 7.14 9.67 13.03
N SER A 62 6.78 9.17 14.21
CA SER A 62 6.45 7.74 14.42
C SER A 62 4.93 7.61 14.62
N TYR A 63 4.32 6.71 13.87
CA TYR A 63 2.90 6.41 13.88
C TYR A 63 2.69 4.99 14.36
N GLY A 64 1.59 4.74 15.08
CA GLY A 64 1.25 3.41 15.59
C GLY A 64 0.61 2.48 14.55
N ALA A 65 0.09 1.36 15.02
CA ALA A 65 -0.77 0.50 14.21
C ALA A 65 -2.14 1.15 13.95
N GLY A 66 -2.83 0.70 12.90
CA GLY A 66 -4.20 1.10 12.56
C GLY A 66 -4.34 2.38 11.75
N TRP A 67 -3.24 2.85 11.17
CA TRP A 67 -3.26 3.94 10.21
C TRP A 67 -3.66 3.44 8.83
N GLN A 68 -4.60 4.14 8.19
CA GLN A 68 -4.83 3.97 6.76
C GLN A 68 -3.85 4.84 5.95
N LEU A 69 -3.19 4.18 5.01
CA LEU A 69 -2.30 4.78 4.03
C LEU A 69 -2.82 4.49 2.64
N THR A 70 -3.00 5.54 1.85
CA THR A 70 -3.44 5.42 0.46
C THR A 70 -2.31 5.79 -0.48
N TYR A 71 -1.97 4.90 -1.40
CA TYR A 71 -0.88 5.04 -2.35
C TYR A 71 -1.43 5.26 -3.76
N PRO A 72 -1.35 6.48 -4.30
CA PRO A 72 -1.70 6.78 -5.68
C PRO A 72 -0.94 5.91 -6.69
N GLY A 73 -1.64 5.35 -7.67
CA GLY A 73 -1.06 4.89 -8.92
C GLY A 73 -0.48 6.05 -9.71
N ARG A 74 0.48 5.73 -10.59
CA ARG A 74 1.16 6.75 -11.43
C ARG A 74 1.09 6.47 -12.92
N GLY A 75 0.34 5.45 -13.36
CA GLY A 75 0.29 5.02 -14.76
C GLY A 75 1.57 4.32 -15.26
N ASP A 76 2.73 4.56 -14.65
CA ASP A 76 4.01 3.95 -14.99
C ASP A 76 4.26 2.60 -14.29
N GLY A 77 3.23 2.05 -13.63
CA GLY A 77 3.30 0.85 -12.82
C GLY A 77 4.07 1.02 -11.49
N ARG A 78 4.23 2.24 -10.99
CA ARG A 78 4.68 2.55 -9.62
C ARG A 78 3.57 3.21 -8.80
N LEU A 79 3.83 3.31 -7.50
CA LEU A 79 3.03 4.06 -6.54
C LEU A 79 3.69 5.40 -6.22
N ALA A 80 2.89 6.41 -5.94
CA ALA A 80 3.33 7.66 -5.34
C ALA A 80 3.54 7.52 -3.83
N ALA A 81 4.03 8.61 -3.22
CA ALA A 81 4.06 8.71 -1.77
C ALA A 81 2.64 8.57 -1.20
N ALA A 82 2.55 7.93 -0.04
CA ALA A 82 1.27 7.69 0.61
C ALA A 82 0.62 8.99 1.07
N TRP A 83 -0.69 9.06 0.96
CA TRP A 83 -1.53 9.97 1.73
C TRP A 83 -1.95 9.27 3.01
N ARG A 84 -1.68 9.91 4.14
CA ARG A 84 -2.11 9.47 5.46
C ARG A 84 -3.53 9.98 5.69
N VAL A 85 -4.44 9.08 6.05
CA VAL A 85 -5.85 9.45 6.27
C VAL A 85 -6.10 9.67 7.76
N GLN A 86 -6.16 8.60 8.56
CA GLN A 86 -6.34 8.66 10.01
C GLN A 86 -5.94 7.34 10.68
N ASP A 87 -5.79 7.34 11.99
CA ASP A 87 -5.75 6.15 12.85
C ASP A 87 -7.15 5.55 13.11
N GLY A 88 -7.22 4.38 13.74
CA GLY A 88 -8.48 3.75 14.14
C GLY A 88 -9.12 2.80 13.12
N TRP A 89 -8.44 2.49 12.01
CA TRP A 89 -8.99 1.63 10.95
C TRP A 89 -9.11 0.13 11.31
N TRP A 90 -8.68 -0.27 12.50
CA TRP A 90 -8.87 -1.65 12.99
C TRP A 90 -10.35 -2.02 13.20
N GLY A 91 -11.25 -1.03 13.27
CA GLY A 91 -12.71 -1.25 13.35
C GLY A 91 -13.40 -1.53 12.01
N PHE A 92 -12.74 -1.26 10.87
CA PHE A 92 -13.30 -1.53 9.53
C PHE A 92 -12.90 -2.94 9.09
N THR A 93 -13.78 -3.91 9.34
CA THR A 93 -13.49 -5.34 9.10
C THR A 93 -14.03 -5.90 7.78
N ALA A 94 -14.74 -5.10 6.98
CA ALA A 94 -15.22 -5.53 5.68
C ALA A 94 -15.49 -4.36 4.72
N PHE A 95 -15.12 -4.54 3.45
CA PHE A 95 -15.69 -3.83 2.31
C PHE A 95 -16.70 -4.79 1.69
N CYS A 96 -17.97 -4.37 1.55
CA CYS A 96 -19.01 -5.18 0.91
C CYS A 96 -18.95 -5.11 -0.62
#